data_AF-A0AAV8ZFG5-F1
#
_entry.id   AF-A0AAV8ZFG5-F1
#
_cell.length_a   1.000
_cell.length_b   1.000
_cell.length_c   1.000
_cell.angle_alpha   90.00
_cell.angle_beta   90.00
_cell.angle_gamma   90.00
#
_symmetry.space_group_name_H-M   'P 1'
#
loop_
_entity.id
_entity.type
_entity.pdbx_description
1 polymer ?
#
loop_
_entity_poly.entity_id
_entity_poly.type
_entity_poly.pdbx_seq_one_letter_code
_entity_poly.pdbx_strand_id
1 'polypeptide(L)'
;MFEIDAECLLDKKCSPLPINKKTLDTQATRIAILTYDYHDMSRGRVEPTGINCLAARLLEAQGYKILMVPYTEFKPRDKLVHRVQYLEAKLKQIVVS
;
A
#
# COMPACT_ATOMS: atom_id res chain seq x y z
N MET A 1 0.19 -2.36 17.66
CA MET A 1 0.65 -1.12 16.99
C MET A 1 0.24 -1.26 15.53
N PHE A 2 -0.41 -0.26 14.94
CA PHE A 2 -0.82 -0.31 13.53
C PHE A 2 0.34 0.24 12.72
N GLU A 3 1.23 -0.64 12.26
CA GLU A 3 2.46 -0.24 11.58
C GLU A 3 2.23 -0.17 10.08
N ILE A 4 2.65 0.94 9.48
CA ILE A 4 2.71 1.11 8.04
C ILE A 4 4.12 0.68 7.63
N ASP A 5 4.25 -0.26 6.71
CA ASP A 5 5.57 -0.72 6.25
C ASP A 5 6.26 0.33 5.39
N ALA A 6 5.48 1.04 4.57
CA ALA A 6 5.94 2.19 3.82
C ALA A 6 4.80 3.16 3.51
N GLU A 7 5.10 4.46 3.47
CA GLU A 7 4.15 5.48 3.04
C GLU A 7 4.69 6.30 1.86
N CYS A 8 3.79 6.74 1.00
CA CYS A 8 4.12 7.69 -0.06
C CYS A 8 2.96 8.65 -0.34
N LEU A 9 3.31 9.80 -0.92
CA LEU A 9 2.38 10.82 -1.37
C LEU A 9 2.52 10.95 -2.88
N LEU A 10 1.45 10.71 -3.63
CA LEU A 10 1.47 10.76 -5.10
C LEU A 10 0.52 11.84 -5.63
N ASP A 11 0.94 12.54 -6.68
CA ASP A 11 0.03 13.42 -7.44
C ASP A 11 -0.86 12.61 -8.40
N LYS A 12 -1.79 13.28 -9.09
CA LYS A 12 -2.69 12.66 -10.09
C LYS A 12 -1.96 12.02 -11.28
N LYS A 13 -0.68 12.34 -11.49
CA LYS A 13 0.18 11.78 -12.54
C LYS A 13 1.04 10.62 -12.01
N CYS A 14 0.80 10.16 -10.78
CA CYS A 14 1.59 9.14 -10.11
C CYS A 14 3.06 9.57 -9.88
N SER A 15 3.31 10.87 -9.80
CA SER A 15 4.62 11.44 -9.46
C SER A 15 4.76 11.55 -7.94
N PRO A 16 5.90 11.16 -7.35
CA PRO A 16 6.12 11.24 -5.92
C PRO A 16 6.25 12.69 -5.47
N LEU A 17 5.58 13.02 -4.37
CA LEU A 17 5.69 14.29 -3.67
C LEU A 17 6.39 14.08 -2.32
N PRO A 18 7.16 15.07 -1.84
CA PRO A 18 7.79 14.97 -0.53
C PRO A 18 6.71 14.92 0.56
N ILE A 19 6.92 14.11 1.60
CA ILE A 19 6.01 14.01 2.74
C ILE A 19 6.33 15.13 3.71
N ASN A 20 5.61 16.25 3.62
CA ASN A 20 5.75 17.37 4.55
C ASN A 20 4.38 18.02 4.80
N LYS A 21 4.28 18.88 5.83
CA LYS A 21 3.00 19.51 6.21
C LYS A 21 2.36 20.30 5.06
N LYS A 22 3.15 20.95 4.20
CA LYS A 22 2.62 21.75 3.09
C LYS A 22 2.04 20.88 1.97
N THR A 23 2.61 19.71 1.72
CA THR A 23 2.16 18.80 0.66
C THR A 23 0.99 17.92 1.11
N LEU A 24 0.86 17.65 2.41
CA LEU A 24 -0.32 16.99 2.99
C LEU A 24 -1.62 17.77 2.76
N ASP A 25 -1.54 19.11 2.65
CA ASP A 25 -2.69 19.99 2.40
C ASP A 25 -3.02 20.15 0.89
N THR A 26 -2.26 19.51 0.00
CA THR A 26 -2.50 19.55 -1.45
C THR A 26 -3.40 18.38 -1.91
N GLN A 27 -3.96 18.44 -3.12
CA GLN A 27 -4.78 17.35 -3.72
C GLN A 27 -3.96 16.10 -4.10
N ALA A 28 -3.10 15.64 -3.20
CA ALA A 28 -2.26 14.47 -3.39
C ALA A 28 -2.85 13.25 -2.66
N THR A 29 -2.64 12.07 -3.23
CA THR A 29 -3.13 10.81 -2.68
C THR A 29 -2.10 10.28 -1.68
N ARG A 30 -2.49 10.20 -0.40
CA ARG A 30 -1.71 9.56 0.66
C ARG A 30 -1.90 8.05 0.57
N ILE A 31 -0.83 7.31 0.36
CA ILE A 31 -0.90 5.86 0.22
C ILE A 31 -0.11 5.20 1.35
N ALA A 32 -0.77 4.31 2.09
CA ALA A 32 -0.12 3.41 3.02
C ALA A 32 0.07 2.04 2.35
N ILE A 33 1.29 1.54 2.37
CA ILE A 33 1.68 0.24 1.81
C ILE A 33 1.79 -0.74 2.96
N LEU A 34 1.01 -1.82 2.88
CA LEU A 34 0.97 -2.91 3.85
C LEU A 34 1.42 -4.19 3.16
N THR A 35 2.52 -4.75 3.62
CA THR A 35 3.07 -6.03 3.18
C THR A 35 2.54 -7.14 4.08
N TYR A 36 2.06 -8.22 3.46
CA TYR A 36 1.49 -9.34 4.21
C TYR A 36 2.23 -10.62 3.88
N ASP A 37 2.83 -11.20 4.91
CA ASP A 37 3.45 -12.51 4.85
C ASP A 37 2.42 -13.62 5.04
N TYR A 38 2.86 -14.88 4.99
CA TYR A 38 1.98 -16.04 5.17
C TYR A 38 1.18 -16.00 6.48
N HIS A 39 1.79 -15.50 7.56
CA HIS A 39 1.16 -15.43 8.88
C HIS A 39 0.12 -14.33 9.01
N ASP A 40 0.14 -13.36 8.09
CA ASP A 40 -0.81 -12.25 8.04
C ASP A 40 -2.12 -12.60 7.36
N MET A 41 -2.16 -13.78 6.71
CA MET A 41 -3.30 -14.29 5.99
C MET A 41 -4.09 -15.33 6.78
N SER A 42 -5.37 -15.43 6.47
CA SER A 42 -6.26 -16.44 7.02
C SER A 42 -5.86 -17.83 6.54
N ARG A 43 -5.81 -18.83 7.44
CA ARG A 43 -5.38 -20.19 7.09
C ARG A 43 -6.23 -20.78 5.95
N GLY A 44 -5.57 -21.23 4.89
CA GLY A 44 -6.22 -21.82 3.72
C GLY A 44 -6.93 -20.80 2.81
N ARG A 45 -6.67 -19.51 3.03
CA ARG A 45 -7.30 -18.36 2.37
C ARG A 45 -6.23 -17.31 2.02
N VAL A 46 -6.51 -16.46 1.05
CA VAL A 46 -5.57 -15.38 0.64
C VAL A 46 -5.92 -14.05 1.29
N GLU A 47 -7.01 -14.01 2.04
CA GLU A 47 -7.51 -12.84 2.72
C GLU A 47 -6.74 -12.58 4.03
N PRO A 48 -6.42 -11.32 4.35
CA PRO A 48 -5.75 -10.95 5.58
C PRO A 48 -6.56 -11.35 6.82
N THR A 49 -5.87 -11.54 7.94
CA THR A 49 -6.50 -11.81 9.24
C THR A 49 -7.36 -10.62 9.70
N GLY A 50 -8.25 -10.86 10.67
CA GLY A 50 -9.14 -9.81 11.19
C GLY A 50 -8.41 -8.59 11.76
N ILE A 51 -7.24 -8.79 12.38
CA ILE A 51 -6.43 -7.69 12.92
C ILE A 51 -5.84 -6.83 11.79
N ASN A 52 -5.40 -7.45 10.70
CA ASN A 52 -4.86 -6.76 9.53
C ASN A 52 -5.96 -6.03 8.75
N CYS A 53 -7.15 -6.63 8.64
CA CYS A 53 -8.34 -5.95 8.12
C CYS A 53 -8.72 -4.72 8.95
N LEU A 54 -8.68 -4.82 10.28
CA LEU A 54 -8.95 -3.70 11.17
C LEU A 54 -7.91 -2.59 11.01
N ALA A 55 -6.62 -2.95 10.94
CA ALA A 55 -5.53 -2.01 10.73
C ALA A 55 -5.71 -1.20 9.44
N ALA A 56 -6.02 -1.89 8.32
CA ALA A 56 -6.28 -1.24 7.03
C ALA A 56 -7.44 -0.24 7.12
N ARG A 57 -8.57 -0.63 7.74
CA ARG A 57 -9.74 0.24 7.92
C ARG A 57 -9.45 1.48 8.76
N LEU A 58 -8.60 1.36 9.78
CA LEU A 58 -8.20 2.50 10.60
C LEU A 58 -7.34 3.48 9.80
N LEU A 59 -6.43 2.99 8.97
CA LEU A 59 -5.63 3.83 8.07
C LEU A 59 -6.50 4.52 7.01
N GLU A 60 -7.50 3.81 6.46
CA GLU A 60 -8.50 4.42 5.56
C GLU A 60 -9.26 5.56 6.25
N ALA A 61 -9.69 5.35 7.50
CA ALA A 61 -10.36 6.38 8.30
C ALA A 61 -9.45 7.58 8.60
N GLN A 62 -8.12 7.40 8.59
CA GLN A 62 -7.13 8.48 8.71
C GLN A 62 -6.83 9.20 7.38
N GLY A 63 -7.52 8.81 6.30
CA GLY A 63 -7.41 9.45 4.97
C GLY A 63 -6.35 8.84 4.07
N TYR A 64 -5.83 7.64 4.39
CA TYR A 64 -4.94 6.91 3.48
C TYR A 64 -5.75 6.08 2.48
N LYS A 65 -5.21 5.94 1.26
CA LYS A 65 -5.53 4.82 0.36
C LYS A 65 -4.60 3.67 0.70
N ILE A 66 -5.11 2.45 0.70
CA ILE A 66 -4.35 1.27 1.10
C ILE A 66 -3.85 0.53 -0.14
N LEU A 67 -2.55 0.25 -0.17
CA LEU A 67 -1.93 -0.71 -1.08
C LEU A 67 -1.55 -1.96 -0.29
N MET A 68 -2.32 -3.03 -0.44
CA MET A 68 -1.96 -4.34 0.12
C MET A 68 -1.05 -5.10 -0.84
N VAL A 69 0.08 -5.60 -0.34
CA VAL A 69 1.07 -6.37 -1.09
C VAL A 69 1.18 -7.77 -0.46
N PRO A 70 0.41 -8.74 -0.96
CA PRO A 70 0.43 -10.09 -0.40
C PRO A 70 1.64 -10.89 -0.90
N TYR A 71 2.17 -11.78 -0.04
CA TYR A 71 3.28 -12.68 -0.37
C TYR A 71 3.01 -13.59 -1.59
N THR A 72 1.73 -13.79 -1.93
CA THR A 72 1.31 -14.58 -3.10
C THR A 72 1.57 -13.86 -4.41
N GLU A 73 1.56 -12.52 -4.42
CA GLU A 73 1.72 -11.68 -5.62
C GLU A 73 3.12 -11.06 -5.72
N PHE A 74 3.77 -10.76 -4.59
CA PHE A 74 5.10 -10.16 -4.56
C PHE A 74 6.14 -11.12 -4.01
N LYS A 75 7.01 -11.65 -4.89
CA LYS A 75 8.06 -12.59 -4.51
C LYS A 75 9.41 -11.88 -4.47
N PRO A 76 10.11 -11.82 -3.32
CA PRO A 76 11.42 -11.18 -3.21
C PRO A 76 12.49 -11.76 -4.14
N ARG A 77 12.33 -13.03 -4.54
CA ARG A 77 13.23 -13.76 -5.44
C ARG A 77 13.01 -13.45 -6.93
N ASP A 78 11.91 -12.76 -7.28
CA ASP A 78 11.67 -12.37 -8.67
C ASP A 78 12.64 -11.27 -9.12
N LYS A 79 12.85 -11.19 -10.44
CA LYS A 79 13.68 -10.14 -11.05
C LYS A 79 13.21 -8.76 -10.56
N LEU A 80 14.16 -7.90 -10.22
CA LEU A 80 13.88 -6.54 -9.72
C LEU A 80 12.90 -5.78 -10.61
N VAL A 81 13.07 -5.87 -11.93
CA VAL A 81 12.19 -5.22 -12.92
C VAL A 81 10.73 -5.64 -12.74
N HIS A 82 10.45 -6.93 -12.52
CA HIS A 82 9.08 -7.41 -12.31
C HIS A 82 8.49 -6.89 -10.99
N ARG A 83 9.31 -6.85 -9.93
CA ARG A 83 8.89 -6.31 -8.63
C ARG A 83 8.53 -4.82 -8.72
N VAL A 84 9.34 -4.04 -9.46
CA VAL A 84 9.07 -2.62 -9.72
C VAL A 84 7.81 -2.44 -10.55
N GLN A 85 7.68 -3.18 -11.66
CA GLN A 85 6.51 -3.11 -12.55
C GLN A 85 5.21 -3.46 -11.82
N TYR A 86 5.24 -4.47 -10.94
CA TYR A 86 4.10 -4.84 -10.12
C TYR A 86 3.66 -3.69 -9.21
N LEU A 87 4.59 -3.11 -8.44
CA LEU A 87 4.27 -2.01 -7.52
C LEU A 87 3.80 -0.76 -8.28
N GLU A 88 4.46 -0.43 -9.39
CA GLU A 88 4.07 0.69 -10.25
C GLU A 88 2.64 0.52 -10.79
N ALA A 89 2.29 -0.67 -11.27
CA ALA A 89 0.95 -0.96 -11.77
C ALA A 89 -0.12 -0.79 -10.67
N LYS A 90 0.15 -1.29 -9.46
CA LYS A 90 -0.79 -1.16 -8.33
C LYS A 90 -0.93 0.29 -7.87
N LEU A 91 0.16 1.06 -7.81
CA LEU A 91 0.12 2.48 -7.45
C LEU A 91 -0.68 3.30 -8.48
N LYS A 92 -0.46 3.05 -9.78
CA LYS A 92 -1.24 3.70 -10.85
C LYS A 92 -2.73 3.40 -10.74
N GLN A 93 -3.11 2.17 -10.41
CA GLN A 93 -4.51 1.82 -10.18
C GLN A 93 -5.12 2.65 -9.05
N ILE A 94 -4.40 2.84 -7.93
CA ILE A 94 -4.89 3.61 -6.78
C ILE A 94 -5.02 5.10 -7.11
N VAL A 95 -4.06 5.68 -7.83
CA VAL A 95 -4.03 7.13 -8.13
C VAL A 95 -5.08 7.53 -9.18
N VAL A 96 -5.41 6.66 -10.13
CA VAL A 96 -6.40 6.92 -11.18
C VAL A 96 -7.84 6.69 -10.71
N SER A 97 -8.03 5.99 -9.58
CA SER A 97 -9.33 5.68 -8.96
C SER A 97 -9.96 6.89 -8.24
#